data_AF-A0A438J0W1-F1
#
_entry.id   AF-A0A438J0W1-F1
#
_cell.length_a   1.000
_cell.length_b   1.000
_cell.length_c   1.000
_cell.angle_alpha   90.00
_cell.angle_beta   90.00
_cell.angle_gamma   90.00
#
_symmetry.space_group_name_H-M   'P 1'
#
loop_
_entity.id
_entity.type
_entity.pdbx_description
1 polymer ?
#
loop_
_entity_poly.entity_id
_entity_poly.type
_entity_poly.pdbx_seq_one_letter_code
_entity_poly.pdbx_strand_id
1 'polypeptide(L)'
;MANARARRNFLSKIRVNGVSLSSINEIKGVCRAYQSLLSESGDWRPSINGLNFKELGEGLASSLEVMFSEEEIFATLNSCCGYKAPGPDGFTMAFWLFCWDVVKSEILGLFREFSLHGTFQRSLNSTFLLLIPKKEGVEDL
;
A
#
# COMPACT_ATOMS: atom_id res chain seq x y z
N MET A 1 12.48 -26.85 5.65
CA MET A 1 12.81 -25.53 5.07
C MET A 1 12.05 -24.36 5.69
N ALA A 2 10.74 -24.45 5.94
CA ALA A 2 9.96 -23.38 6.59
C ALA A 2 10.52 -22.94 7.96
N ASN A 3 10.86 -23.88 8.84
CA ASN A 3 11.39 -23.61 10.18
C ASN A 3 12.80 -22.97 10.20
N ALA A 4 13.57 -23.08 9.11
CA ALA A 4 14.86 -22.41 8.98
C ALA A 4 14.68 -20.93 8.58
N ARG A 5 13.77 -20.66 7.63
CA ARG A 5 13.39 -19.28 7.27
C ARG A 5 12.69 -18.56 8.44
N ALA A 6 11.83 -19.25 9.18
CA ALA A 6 11.14 -18.70 10.34
C ALA A 6 12.13 -18.24 11.42
N ARG A 7 13.15 -19.04 11.73
CA ARG A 7 14.23 -18.64 12.67
C ARG A 7 15.06 -17.48 12.14
N ARG A 8 15.40 -17.48 10.84
CA ARG A 8 16.21 -16.41 10.24
C ARG A 8 15.49 -15.06 10.20
N ASN A 9 14.18 -15.09 9.99
CA ASN A 9 13.34 -13.89 9.92
C ASN A 9 12.75 -13.50 11.29
N PHE A 10 13.10 -14.24 12.36
CA PHE A 10 12.61 -13.95 13.70
C PHE A 10 13.30 -12.70 14.25
N LEU A 11 12.55 -11.61 14.35
CA LEU A 11 13.03 -10.37 14.94
C LEU A 11 12.90 -10.45 16.46
N SER A 12 13.95 -10.91 17.13
CA SER A 12 13.97 -11.01 18.60
C SER A 12 14.18 -9.67 19.31
N LYS A 13 14.72 -8.67 18.59
CA LYS A 13 15.07 -7.36 19.13
C LYS A 13 15.14 -6.33 18.00
N ILE A 14 14.72 -5.10 18.29
CA ILE A 14 14.83 -3.95 17.39
C ILE A 14 15.25 -2.71 18.18
N ARG A 15 15.97 -1.77 17.58
CA ARG A 15 16.39 -0.51 18.17
C ARG A 15 15.75 0.63 17.38
N VAL A 16 15.02 1.50 18.05
CA VAL A 16 14.34 2.65 17.46
C VAL A 16 14.85 3.91 18.15
N ASN A 17 15.42 4.86 17.42
CA ASN A 17 15.98 6.11 17.97
C ASN A 17 16.95 5.86 19.16
N GLY A 18 17.78 4.81 19.05
CA GLY A 18 18.73 4.42 20.11
C GLY A 18 18.13 3.56 21.24
N VAL A 19 16.82 3.37 21.30
CA VAL A 19 16.14 2.55 22.33
C VAL A 19 15.94 1.12 21.85
N SER A 20 16.44 0.15 22.61
CA SER A 20 16.26 -1.28 22.34
C SER A 20 14.90 -1.79 22.83
N LEU A 21 14.17 -2.48 21.96
CA LEU A 21 12.86 -3.10 22.15
C LEU A 21 13.01 -4.61 21.93
N SER A 22 12.65 -5.43 22.91
CA SER A 22 12.93 -6.88 22.91
C SER A 22 11.69 -7.75 23.15
N SER A 23 10.62 -7.18 23.70
CA SER A 23 9.33 -7.87 23.80
C SER A 23 8.41 -7.54 22.62
N ILE A 24 7.49 -8.43 22.28
CA ILE A 24 6.51 -8.18 21.21
C ILE A 24 5.64 -6.94 21.50
N ASN A 25 5.39 -6.65 22.79
CA ASN A 25 4.65 -5.46 23.21
C ASN A 25 5.48 -4.18 23.06
N GLU A 26 6.78 -4.25 23.29
CA GLU A 26 7.70 -3.13 23.03
C GLU A 26 7.88 -2.90 21.53
N ILE A 27 8.03 -3.96 20.73
CA ILE A 27 8.17 -3.90 19.27
C ILE A 27 6.93 -3.26 18.61
N LYS A 28 5.72 -3.44 19.17
CA LYS A 28 4.53 -2.67 18.74
C LYS A 28 4.72 -1.15 18.85
N GLY A 29 5.65 -0.68 19.68
CA GLY A 29 6.09 0.71 19.75
C GLY A 29 6.68 1.24 18.44
N VAL A 30 7.15 0.38 17.52
CA VAL A 30 7.57 0.74 16.16
C VAL A 30 6.44 1.44 15.39
N CYS A 31 5.17 1.09 15.65
CA CYS A 31 4.04 1.77 15.04
C CYS A 31 4.06 3.28 15.31
N ARG A 32 4.51 3.72 16.50
CA ARG A 32 4.62 5.15 16.82
C ARG A 32 5.73 5.83 16.02
N ALA A 33 6.84 5.15 15.78
CA ALA A 33 7.93 5.69 14.97
C ALA A 33 7.47 5.90 13.52
N TYR A 34 6.82 4.90 12.92
CA TYR A 34 6.23 5.03 11.58
C TYR A 34 5.09 6.04 11.54
N GLN A 35 4.24 6.08 12.57
CA GLN A 35 3.19 7.09 12.65
C GLN A 35 3.79 8.49 12.66
N SER A 36 4.83 8.73 13.46
CA SER A 36 5.53 10.02 13.46
C SER A 36 6.20 10.33 12.11
N LEU A 37 6.79 9.33 11.46
CA LEU A 37 7.47 9.48 10.16
C LEU A 37 6.50 9.77 9.02
N LEU A 38 5.33 9.12 9.03
CA LEU A 38 4.31 9.20 7.98
C LEU A 38 3.26 10.27 8.26
N SER A 39 3.26 10.86 9.46
CA SER A 39 2.42 12.02 9.77
C SER A 39 3.02 13.27 9.17
N GLU A 40 2.18 14.13 8.61
CA GLU A 40 2.61 15.47 8.24
C GLU A 40 2.87 16.29 9.51
N SER A 41 4.05 16.90 9.60
CA SER A 41 4.44 17.78 10.71
C SER A 41 3.71 19.12 10.69
N GLY A 42 3.03 19.46 9.59
CA GLY A 42 2.41 20.76 9.37
C GLY A 42 3.43 21.89 9.13
N ASP A 43 4.71 21.54 8.88
CA ASP A 43 5.76 22.51 8.55
C ASP A 43 5.46 23.27 7.26
N TRP A 44 6.20 24.37 7.04
CA TRP A 44 6.12 25.17 5.84
C TRP A 44 6.22 24.30 4.57
N ARG A 45 5.18 24.39 3.72
CA ARG A 45 5.15 23.81 2.38
C ARG A 45 5.41 24.91 1.35
N PRO A 46 6.27 24.71 0.35
CA PRO A 46 6.38 25.64 -0.76
C PRO A 46 5.01 25.76 -1.45
N SER A 47 4.56 27.00 -1.66
CA SER A 47 3.34 27.24 -2.43
C SER A 47 3.61 27.00 -3.91
N ILE A 48 2.69 26.30 -4.56
CA ILE A 48 2.68 26.19 -6.02
C ILE A 48 1.91 27.34 -6.70
N ASN A 49 1.33 28.26 -5.91
CA ASN A 49 0.59 29.39 -6.45
C ASN A 49 1.54 30.34 -7.20
N GLY A 50 1.11 30.80 -8.37
CA GLY A 50 1.90 31.69 -9.22
C GLY A 50 2.98 31.00 -10.06
N LEU A 51 3.08 29.67 -9.99
CA LEU A 51 3.87 28.89 -10.94
C LEU A 51 3.07 28.66 -12.22
N ASN A 52 3.71 28.89 -13.37
CA ASN A 52 3.12 28.56 -14.67
C ASN A 52 3.45 27.11 -15.02
N PHE A 53 2.47 26.24 -14.92
CA PHE A 53 2.58 24.85 -15.38
C PHE A 53 2.19 24.76 -16.85
N LYS A 54 2.79 23.80 -17.57
CA LYS A 54 2.28 23.43 -18.90
C LYS A 54 0.96 22.70 -18.69
N GLU A 55 -0.10 23.20 -19.32
CA GLU A 55 -1.42 22.60 -19.27
C GLU A 55 -1.63 21.66 -20.46
N LEU A 56 -2.40 20.61 -20.22
CA LEU A 56 -2.89 19.76 -21.29
C LEU A 56 -4.02 20.50 -22.02
N GLY A 57 -4.11 20.32 -23.34
CA GLY A 57 -5.28 20.79 -24.07
C GLY A 57 -6.55 20.11 -23.57
N GLU A 58 -7.68 20.81 -23.60
CA GLU A 58 -8.97 20.35 -23.07
C GLU A 58 -9.34 18.92 -23.55
N GLY A 59 -9.13 18.62 -24.84
CA GLY A 59 -9.40 17.29 -25.37
C GLY A 59 -8.55 16.17 -24.74
N LEU A 60 -7.27 16.44 -24.48
CA LEU A 60 -6.40 15.48 -23.80
C LEU A 60 -6.76 15.37 -22.32
N ALA A 61 -7.03 16.48 -21.64
CA ALA A 61 -7.46 16.48 -20.25
C ALA A 61 -8.74 15.64 -20.07
N SER A 62 -9.78 15.92 -20.85
CA SER A 62 -11.04 15.17 -20.82
C SER A 62 -10.87 13.69 -21.15
N SER A 63 -9.91 13.34 -22.01
CA SER A 63 -9.64 11.92 -22.34
C SER A 63 -9.02 11.13 -21.18
N LEU A 64 -8.38 11.81 -20.22
CA LEU A 64 -7.76 11.19 -19.04
C LEU A 64 -8.76 11.01 -17.89
N GLU A 65 -9.92 11.67 -17.94
CA GLU A 65 -10.96 11.65 -16.90
C GLU A 65 -12.14 10.72 -17.25
N VAL A 66 -12.01 9.94 -18.32
CA VAL A 66 -13.03 8.96 -18.73
C VAL A 66 -13.12 7.83 -17.69
N MET A 67 -14.32 7.25 -17.52
CA MET A 67 -14.51 6.08 -16.67
C MET A 67 -13.63 4.91 -17.11
N PHE A 68 -13.08 4.19 -16.13
CA PHE A 68 -12.32 2.97 -16.35
C PHE A 68 -13.17 1.89 -17.05
N SER A 69 -12.58 1.23 -18.06
CA SER A 69 -13.24 0.08 -18.68
C SER A 69 -12.97 -1.20 -17.90
N GLU A 70 -13.81 -2.21 -18.12
CA GLU A 70 -13.56 -3.54 -17.53
C GLU A 70 -12.22 -4.11 -17.99
N GLU A 71 -11.91 -3.97 -19.28
CA GLU A 71 -10.67 -4.47 -19.88
C GLU A 71 -9.45 -3.79 -19.28
N GLU A 72 -9.53 -2.48 -19.00
CA GLU A 72 -8.47 -1.73 -18.34
C GLU A 72 -8.22 -2.22 -16.92
N ILE A 73 -9.30 -2.38 -16.13
CA ILE A 73 -9.23 -2.88 -14.76
C ILE A 73 -8.67 -4.31 -14.75
N PHE A 74 -9.20 -5.18 -15.59
CA PHE A 74 -8.77 -6.57 -15.68
C PHE A 74 -7.31 -6.70 -16.14
N ALA A 75 -6.90 -5.94 -17.17
CA ALA A 75 -5.51 -5.92 -17.63
C ALA A 75 -4.56 -5.43 -16.54
N THR A 76 -4.97 -4.43 -15.76
CA THR A 76 -4.19 -3.92 -14.62
C THR A 76 -4.03 -4.97 -13.54
N LEU A 77 -5.11 -5.68 -13.18
CA LEU A 77 -5.06 -6.79 -12.23
C LEU A 77 -4.17 -7.94 -12.74
N ASN A 78 -4.26 -8.26 -14.02
CA ASN A 78 -3.44 -9.31 -14.63
C ASN A 78 -1.95 -8.92 -14.72
N SER A 79 -1.65 -7.63 -14.88
CA SER A 79 -0.27 -7.12 -14.85
C SER A 79 0.36 -7.19 -13.44
N CYS A 80 -0.47 -7.26 -12.40
CA CYS A 80 0.01 -7.44 -11.03
C CYS A 80 0.49 -8.88 -10.84
N CYS A 81 1.79 -9.10 -10.63
CA CYS A 81 2.36 -10.45 -10.50
C CYS A 81 1.59 -11.32 -9.48
N GLY A 82 1.00 -12.42 -9.97
CA GLY A 82 0.17 -13.38 -9.21
C GLY A 82 0.80 -13.98 -7.95
N TYR A 83 2.14 -14.02 -7.88
CA TYR A 83 2.91 -14.64 -6.80
C TYR A 83 3.46 -13.66 -5.75
N LYS A 84 3.02 -12.40 -5.78
CA LYS A 84 3.35 -11.46 -4.69
C LYS A 84 2.76 -11.94 -3.37
N ALA A 85 3.37 -11.49 -2.27
CA ALA A 85 2.91 -11.80 -0.93
C ALA A 85 1.42 -11.42 -0.80
N PRO A 86 0.59 -12.28 -0.19
CA PRO A 86 -0.82 -12.01 -0.01
C PRO A 86 -1.03 -10.81 0.91
N GLY A 87 -2.22 -10.21 0.81
CA GLY A 87 -2.66 -9.25 1.80
C GLY A 87 -2.90 -9.90 3.18
N PRO A 88 -3.37 -9.12 4.15
CA PRO A 88 -3.81 -9.61 5.45
C PRO A 88 -4.96 -10.63 5.37
N ASP A 89 -5.69 -10.64 4.25
CA ASP A 89 -6.74 -11.60 3.92
C ASP A 89 -6.21 -12.98 3.54
N GLY A 90 -4.90 -13.11 3.29
CA GLY A 90 -4.26 -14.36 2.89
C GLY A 90 -4.46 -14.72 1.41
N PHE A 91 -5.11 -13.86 0.61
CA PHE A 91 -5.31 -14.09 -0.82
C PHE A 91 -4.22 -13.41 -1.65
N THR A 92 -3.72 -14.13 -2.65
CA THR A 92 -2.79 -13.57 -3.64
C THR A 92 -3.57 -12.99 -4.82
N MET A 93 -2.91 -12.23 -5.69
CA MET A 93 -3.53 -11.69 -6.91
C MET A 93 -4.08 -12.81 -7.82
N ALA A 94 -3.51 -14.02 -7.75
CA ALA A 94 -4.01 -15.18 -8.50
C ALA A 94 -5.44 -15.58 -8.09
N PHE A 95 -5.83 -15.41 -6.83
CA PHE A 95 -7.21 -15.67 -6.38
C PHE A 95 -8.19 -14.72 -7.07
N TRP A 96 -7.87 -13.42 -7.10
CA TRP A 96 -8.73 -12.39 -7.69
C TRP A 96 -8.91 -12.58 -9.19
N LEU A 97 -7.85 -13.00 -9.90
CA LEU A 97 -7.91 -13.34 -11.32
C LEU A 97 -8.69 -14.64 -11.57
N PHE A 98 -8.49 -15.67 -10.74
CA PHE A 98 -9.19 -16.95 -10.88
C PHE A 98 -10.69 -16.81 -10.59
N CYS A 99 -11.05 -16.00 -9.59
CA CYS A 99 -12.43 -15.76 -9.18
C CYS A 99 -13.05 -14.53 -9.86
N TRP A 100 -12.49 -14.03 -10.96
CA TRP A 100 -12.91 -12.77 -11.58
C TRP A 100 -14.42 -12.72 -11.82
N ASP A 101 -15.00 -13.77 -12.39
CA ASP A 101 -16.45 -13.83 -12.66
C ASP A 101 -17.34 -13.70 -11.41
N VAL A 102 -16.78 -13.99 -10.23
CA VAL A 102 -17.48 -13.86 -8.94
C VAL A 102 -17.32 -12.46 -8.35
N VAL A 103 -16.13 -11.86 -8.44
CA VAL A 103 -15.78 -10.60 -7.75
C VAL A 103 -15.83 -9.35 -8.65
N LYS A 104 -15.98 -9.55 -9.96
CA LYS A 104 -15.93 -8.49 -10.98
C LYS A 104 -16.93 -7.38 -10.68
N SER A 105 -18.17 -7.73 -10.35
CA SER A 105 -19.25 -6.75 -10.17
C SER A 105 -18.90 -5.73 -9.07
N GLU A 106 -18.39 -6.21 -7.95
CA GLU A 106 -17.98 -5.42 -6.80
C GLU A 106 -16.77 -4.55 -7.13
N ILE A 107 -15.78 -5.10 -7.85
CA ILE A 107 -14.58 -4.36 -8.26
C ILE A 107 -14.95 -3.25 -9.26
N LEU A 108 -15.75 -3.54 -10.28
CA LEU A 108 -16.22 -2.53 -11.24
C LEU A 108 -17.05 -1.45 -10.54
N GLY A 109 -17.90 -1.84 -9.58
CA GLY A 109 -18.65 -0.92 -8.73
C GLY A 109 -17.74 0.03 -7.95
N LEU A 110 -16.67 -0.49 -7.32
CA LEU A 110 -15.69 0.30 -6.59
C LEU A 110 -15.03 1.37 -7.47
N PHE A 111 -14.56 1.00 -8.67
CA PHE A 111 -13.93 1.95 -9.60
C PHE A 111 -14.92 2.96 -10.17
N ARG A 112 -16.17 2.56 -10.39
CA ARG A 112 -17.24 3.47 -10.82
C ARG A 112 -17.53 4.53 -9.77
N GLU A 113 -17.70 4.12 -8.51
CA GLU A 113 -17.93 5.05 -7.40
C GLU A 113 -16.75 6.01 -7.22
N PHE A 114 -15.52 5.50 -7.33
CA PHE A 114 -14.33 6.34 -7.29
C PHE A 114 -14.30 7.37 -8.44
N SER A 115 -14.60 6.95 -9.67
CA SER A 115 -14.63 7.85 -10.83
C SER A 115 -15.70 8.96 -10.68
N LEU A 116 -16.85 8.66 -10.08
CA LEU A 116 -17.94 9.62 -9.90
C LEU A 116 -17.73 10.58 -8.74
N HIS A 117 -17.15 10.12 -7.64
CA HIS A 117 -17.09 10.87 -6.38
C HIS A 117 -15.68 11.30 -5.97
N GLY A 118 -14.64 10.73 -6.58
CA GLY A 118 -13.24 10.99 -6.23
C GLY A 118 -12.84 10.49 -4.84
N THR A 119 -13.63 9.59 -4.25
CA THR A 119 -13.41 9.10 -2.88
C THR A 119 -13.32 7.58 -2.81
N PHE A 120 -12.48 7.09 -1.93
CA PHE A 120 -12.37 5.66 -1.60
C PHE A 120 -12.90 5.36 -0.20
N GLN A 121 -13.29 4.11 0.03
CA GLN A 121 -13.63 3.64 1.37
C GLN A 121 -12.43 3.81 2.30
N ARG A 122 -12.62 4.48 3.45
CA ARG A 122 -11.54 4.82 4.39
C ARG A 122 -10.72 3.62 4.86
N SER A 123 -11.32 2.42 4.89
CA SER A 123 -10.64 1.18 5.24
C SER A 123 -9.51 0.82 4.27
N LEU A 124 -9.54 1.30 3.02
CA LEU A 124 -8.45 1.11 2.06
C LEU A 124 -7.18 1.88 2.45
N ASN A 125 -7.29 2.89 3.32
CA ASN A 125 -6.13 3.60 3.90
C ASN A 125 -5.53 2.88 5.11
N SER A 126 -6.01 1.66 5.43
CA SER A 126 -5.42 0.86 6.51
C SER A 126 -4.07 0.29 6.07
N THR A 127 -3.02 0.50 6.88
CA THR A 127 -1.66 0.04 6.59
C THR A 127 -1.26 -1.07 7.57
N PHE A 128 -0.75 -2.17 7.02
CA PHE A 128 -0.16 -3.25 7.81
C PHE A 128 1.36 -3.14 7.77
N LEU A 129 1.98 -3.01 8.95
CA LEU A 129 3.43 -2.94 9.06
C LEU A 129 4.01 -4.35 9.24
N LEU A 130 4.85 -4.76 8.30
CA LEU A 130 5.61 -6.00 8.36
C LEU A 130 7.11 -5.69 8.42
N LEU A 131 7.77 -6.09 9.50
CA LEU A 131 9.21 -5.91 9.67
C LEU A 131 9.94 -7.11 9.05
N ILE A 132 10.72 -6.84 8.01
CA ILE A 132 11.52 -7.87 7.32
C ILE A 132 13.00 -7.56 7.54
N PRO A 133 13.73 -8.37 8.32
CA PRO A 133 15.16 -8.16 8.52
C PRO A 133 15.91 -8.31 7.19
N LYS A 134 16.73 -7.32 6.83
CA LYS A 134 17.51 -7.32 5.58
C LYS A 134 18.77 -8.19 5.68
N LYS A 135 19.36 -8.29 6.87
CA LYS A 135 20.50 -9.16 7.19
C LYS A 135 20.24 -9.83 8.54
N GLU A 136 20.90 -10.96 8.78
CA GLU A 136 20.86 -11.62 10.08
C GLU A 136 21.42 -10.69 11.17
N GLY A 137 20.76 -10.64 12.33
CA GLY A 137 21.22 -9.89 13.49
C GLY A 137 21.12 -8.36 13.38
N VAL A 138 20.46 -7.81 12.36
CA VAL A 138 20.19 -6.35 12.30
C VAL A 138 19.13 -5.99 13.32
N GLU A 139 19.50 -5.14 14.26
CA GLU A 139 18.61 -4.64 15.29
C GLU A 139 18.15 -3.20 15.00
N ASP A 140 18.90 -2.37 14.28
CA ASP A 140 18.58 -0.95 14.11
C ASP A 140 17.46 -0.69 13.07
N LEU A 141 16.48 0.13 13.47
CA LEU A 141 15.44 0.75 12.62
C LEU A 141 15.79 2.22 12.35
#